data_AF-A0AAZ3QJ78-F1
#
_entry.id   AF-A0AAZ3QJ78-F1
#
_cell.length_a   1.000
_cell.length_b   1.000
_cell.length_c   1.000
_cell.angle_alpha   90.00
_cell.angle_beta   90.00
_cell.angle_gamma   90.00
#
_symmetry.space_group_name_H-M   'P 1'
#
loop_
_entity.id
_entity.type
_entity.pdbx_description
1 polymer ?
#
loop_
_entity_poly.entity_id
_entity_poly.type
_entity_poly.pdbx_seq_one_letter_code
_entity_poly.pdbx_strand_id
1 'polypeptide(L)'
;ATIIIYCHQPGEGADSRHDSRKSPSGEPDPETPKPPRRHHCSQCGKSFAKLGSLKKHERTHTGEKPHHCAQCGKSFIWLCDLKRHERTHTGEKPFQCSHCGKRFTQVGALNKHKRTHTGEKPFQCSLCGKSYTKLGGLYRHDRAHTEGAKLTYHCSLCGNIFSRLRYLNKHERIHTQEEKTYHCSHCENTFSRLEDLKSHERLERLCSDLCF
;
A
#
# COMPACT_ATOMS: atom_id res chain seq x y z
N ALA A 1 -18.25 1.64 -21.78
CA ALA A 1 -16.91 2.19 -22.01
C ALA A 1 -16.21 2.41 -20.66
N THR A 2 -15.29 1.52 -20.26
CA THR A 2 -14.52 1.70 -19.03
C THR A 2 -13.39 2.68 -19.33
N ILE A 3 -13.50 3.92 -18.85
CA ILE A 3 -12.43 4.92 -18.98
C ILE A 3 -11.28 4.47 -18.08
N ILE A 4 -10.33 3.73 -18.66
CA ILE A 4 -9.04 3.47 -18.04
C ILE A 4 -8.29 4.80 -18.12
N ILE A 5 -8.29 5.57 -17.03
CA ILE A 5 -7.44 6.74 -16.88
C ILE A 5 -5.99 6.22 -16.82
N TYR A 6 -5.34 6.10 -17.97
CA TYR A 6 -3.91 5.90 -18.07
C TYR A 6 -3.23 7.20 -17.64
N CYS A 7 -2.46 7.13 -16.56
CA CYS A 7 -1.62 8.24 -16.16
C CYS A 7 -0.46 8.36 -17.16
N HIS A 8 -0.43 9.43 -17.96
CA HIS A 8 0.84 10.00 -18.34
C HIS A 8 1.38 10.78 -17.14
N GLN A 9 2.07 10.07 -16.23
CA GLN A 9 3.08 10.76 -15.41
C GLN A 9 4.11 11.35 -16.39
N PRO A 10 4.47 12.64 -16.26
CA PRO A 10 5.60 13.17 -17.02
C PRO A 10 6.88 12.48 -16.54
N GLY A 11 7.32 11.47 -17.30
CA GLY A 11 8.66 10.90 -17.29
C GLY A 11 9.29 10.67 -15.92
N GLU A 12 9.01 9.51 -15.32
CA GLU A 12 9.91 8.91 -14.32
C GLU A 12 11.21 8.54 -15.03
N GLY A 13 12.10 9.51 -15.07
CA GLY A 13 13.43 9.33 -15.58
C GLY A 13 14.39 9.12 -14.41
N ALA A 14 14.79 7.86 -14.21
CA ALA A 14 15.83 7.36 -13.30
C ALA A 14 15.56 7.49 -11.80
N ASP A 15 14.87 6.47 -11.25
CA ASP A 15 15.11 6.03 -9.88
C ASP A 15 15.92 4.74 -9.97
N SER A 16 17.12 4.75 -9.40
CA SER A 16 18.01 3.59 -9.30
C SER A 16 17.40 2.58 -8.35
N ARG A 17 16.48 1.75 -8.87
CA ARG A 17 16.11 0.44 -8.32
C ARG A 17 15.92 -0.51 -9.48
N HIS A 18 17.02 -1.17 -9.85
CA HIS A 18 17.04 -2.33 -10.73
C HIS A 18 16.11 -3.42 -10.13
N ASP A 19 14.93 -3.62 -10.72
CA ASP A 19 14.21 -4.90 -10.65
C ASP A 19 14.61 -5.63 -11.94
N SER A 20 15.73 -6.35 -11.88
CA SER A 20 16.25 -7.13 -12.99
C SER A 20 15.34 -8.32 -13.25
N ARG A 21 14.46 -8.19 -14.24
CA ARG A 21 13.98 -9.32 -15.05
C ARG A 21 13.98 -8.91 -16.51
N LYS A 22 15.08 -9.24 -17.18
CA LYS A 22 15.18 -9.23 -18.64
C LYS A 22 14.96 -10.66 -19.11
N SER A 23 13.87 -10.91 -19.83
CA SER A 23 13.81 -12.02 -20.78
C SER A 23 14.03 -11.45 -22.19
N PRO A 24 14.81 -12.11 -23.06
CA PRO A 24 15.31 -11.52 -24.29
C PRO A 24 14.48 -11.95 -25.49
N SER A 25 13.80 -11.01 -26.14
CA SER A 25 13.42 -11.09 -27.56
C SER A 25 12.76 -9.78 -27.97
N GLY A 26 13.47 -8.95 -28.74
CA GLY A 26 12.99 -7.69 -29.28
C GLY A 26 14.18 -6.88 -29.77
N GLU A 27 14.19 -6.60 -31.07
CA GLU A 27 15.23 -5.90 -31.81
C GLU A 27 15.58 -4.53 -31.19
N PRO A 28 16.81 -4.00 -31.39
CA PRO A 28 17.18 -2.70 -30.85
C PRO A 28 16.47 -1.60 -31.62
N ASP A 29 15.50 -0.94 -30.96
CA ASP A 29 14.97 0.34 -31.41
C ASP A 29 16.12 1.38 -31.56
N PRO A 30 16.07 2.27 -32.56
CA PRO A 30 17.08 3.30 -32.73
C PRO A 30 17.13 4.21 -31.50
N GLU A 31 18.30 4.27 -30.84
CA GLU A 31 18.54 5.10 -29.66
C GLU A 31 18.35 6.59 -29.98
N THR A 32 17.14 7.11 -29.76
CA THR A 32 16.94 8.56 -29.72
C THR A 32 17.73 9.15 -28.54
N PRO A 33 18.54 10.22 -28.74
CA PRO A 33 19.30 10.83 -27.66
C PRO A 33 18.39 11.30 -26.52
N LYS A 34 18.64 10.83 -25.30
CA LYS A 34 17.88 11.26 -24.11
C LYS A 34 18.09 12.78 -23.92
N PRO A 35 17.00 13.58 -23.81
CA PRO A 35 17.13 15.03 -23.71
C PRO A 35 17.91 15.44 -22.45
N PRO A 36 18.78 16.46 -22.52
CA PRO A 36 19.60 16.87 -21.38
C PRO A 36 18.72 17.32 -20.21
N ARG A 37 19.01 16.79 -19.02
CA ARG A 37 18.34 17.19 -17.77
C ARG A 37 18.98 18.46 -17.25
N ARG A 38 18.36 19.60 -17.53
CA ARG A 38 18.87 20.93 -17.16
C ARG A 38 18.19 21.56 -15.96
N HIS A 39 17.03 21.05 -15.56
CA HIS A 39 16.21 21.66 -14.51
C HIS A 39 16.33 20.85 -13.22
N HIS A 40 16.97 21.40 -12.20
CA HIS A 40 17.16 20.73 -10.92
C HIS A 40 16.24 21.32 -9.85
N CYS A 41 15.77 20.48 -8.93
CA CYS A 41 15.04 20.90 -7.75
C CYS A 41 16.02 21.31 -6.66
N SER A 42 15.92 22.55 -6.17
CA SER A 42 16.76 23.07 -5.10
C SER A 42 16.55 22.37 -3.75
N GLN A 43 15.38 21.76 -3.52
CA GLN A 43 15.04 21.13 -2.25
C GLN A 43 15.51 19.67 -2.13
N CYS A 44 15.64 18.94 -3.24
CA CYS A 44 16.01 17.52 -3.20
C CYS A 44 17.02 17.09 -4.27
N GLY A 45 17.57 18.03 -5.05
CA GLY A 45 18.59 17.77 -6.08
C GLY A 45 18.09 17.02 -7.32
N LYS A 46 16.81 16.62 -7.38
CA LYS A 46 16.26 15.86 -8.51
C LYS A 46 16.30 16.66 -9.81
N SER A 47 16.70 16.01 -10.90
CA SER A 47 16.89 16.63 -12.20
C SER A 47 15.88 16.18 -13.25
N PHE A 48 15.32 17.14 -13.96
CA PHE A 48 14.22 16.99 -14.91
C PHE A 48 14.63 17.48 -16.30
N ALA A 49 14.15 16.78 -17.33
CA ALA A 49 14.38 17.15 -18.73
C ALA A 49 13.56 18.38 -19.16
N LYS A 50 12.44 18.67 -18.50
CA LYS A 50 11.53 19.78 -18.83
C LYS A 50 11.23 20.62 -17.60
N LEU A 51 11.22 21.95 -17.75
CA LEU A 51 10.85 22.87 -16.68
C LEU A 51 9.45 22.60 -16.13
N GLY A 52 8.49 22.25 -17.01
CA GLY A 52 7.13 21.89 -16.58
C GLY A 52 7.08 20.64 -15.67
N SER A 53 8.01 19.70 -15.82
CA SER A 53 8.13 18.55 -14.92
C SER A 53 8.71 18.95 -13.56
N LEU A 54 9.71 19.84 -13.55
CA LEU A 54 10.24 20.41 -12.31
C LEU A 54 9.16 21.17 -11.54
N LYS A 55 8.42 22.08 -12.19
CA LYS A 55 7.32 22.84 -11.55
C LYS A 55 6.24 21.92 -10.97
N LYS A 56 5.89 20.85 -11.67
CA LYS A 56 4.94 19.83 -11.15
C LYS A 56 5.52 19.09 -9.95
N HIS A 57 6.81 18.78 -9.96
CA HIS A 57 7.50 18.14 -8.84
C HIS A 57 7.59 19.06 -7.61
N GLU A 58 7.79 20.37 -7.78
CA GLU A 58 7.83 21.33 -6.68
C GLU A 58 6.54 21.34 -5.85
N ARG A 59 5.38 21.01 -6.45
CA ARG A 59 4.13 20.83 -5.70
C ARG A 59 4.21 19.74 -4.62
N THR A 60 5.10 18.76 -4.79
CA THR A 60 5.32 17.72 -3.77
C THR A 60 6.06 18.24 -2.54
N HIS A 61 6.78 19.35 -2.68
CA HIS A 61 7.47 20.03 -1.60
C HIS A 61 6.59 21.06 -0.89
N THR A 62 5.86 21.86 -1.67
CA THR A 62 4.97 22.89 -1.11
C THR A 62 3.73 22.30 -0.44
N GLY A 63 3.37 21.06 -0.78
CA GLY A 63 2.15 20.43 -0.29
C GLY A 63 0.88 21.02 -0.92
N GLU A 64 1.02 21.85 -1.96
CA GLU A 64 -0.10 22.40 -2.72
C GLU A 64 -0.92 21.26 -3.32
N LYS A 65 -2.21 21.21 -2.95
CA LYS A 65 -3.14 20.14 -3.35
C LYS A 65 -4.37 20.75 -4.02
N PRO A 66 -4.30 21.10 -5.31
CA PRO A 66 -5.38 21.82 -6.00
C PRO A 66 -6.68 21.02 -6.14
N HIS A 67 -6.60 19.69 -6.05
CA HIS A 67 -7.73 18.81 -6.35
C HIS A 67 -8.36 18.26 -5.07
N HIS A 68 -9.55 18.74 -4.71
CA HIS A 68 -10.24 18.33 -3.49
C HIS A 68 -11.38 17.35 -3.78
N CYS A 69 -11.60 16.43 -2.85
CA CYS A 69 -12.72 15.51 -2.87
C CYS A 69 -13.95 16.18 -2.25
N ALA A 70 -15.01 16.38 -3.04
CA ALA A 70 -16.24 16.99 -2.56
C ALA A 70 -16.93 16.20 -1.43
N GLN A 71 -16.71 14.88 -1.37
CA GLN A 71 -17.37 14.01 -0.39
C GLN A 71 -16.71 13.99 0.99
N CYS A 72 -15.38 14.18 1.08
CA CYS A 72 -14.67 14.10 2.36
C CYS A 72 -13.62 15.20 2.59
N GLY A 73 -13.57 16.20 1.72
CA GLY A 73 -12.65 17.35 1.82
C GLY A 73 -11.17 17.02 1.61
N LYS A 74 -10.81 15.75 1.35
CA LYS A 74 -9.40 15.36 1.13
C LYS A 74 -8.85 15.95 -0.16
N SER A 75 -7.68 16.55 -0.08
CA SER A 75 -7.01 17.19 -1.22
C SER A 75 -5.82 16.39 -1.75
N PHE A 76 -5.61 16.46 -3.06
CA PHE A 76 -4.61 15.74 -3.83
C PHE A 76 -3.83 16.70 -4.73
N ILE A 77 -2.55 16.38 -4.94
CA ILE A 77 -1.65 17.15 -5.82
C ILE A 77 -2.06 16.96 -7.30
N TRP A 78 -2.58 15.78 -7.65
CA TRP A 78 -2.90 15.39 -9.01
C TRP A 78 -4.35 14.92 -9.15
N LEU A 79 -4.99 15.26 -10.27
CA LEU A 79 -6.39 14.91 -10.56
C LEU A 79 -6.62 13.39 -10.62
N CYS A 80 -5.67 12.62 -11.16
CA CYS A 80 -5.78 11.17 -11.23
C CYS A 80 -5.82 10.52 -9.84
N ASP A 81 -5.17 11.11 -8.85
CA ASP A 81 -5.22 10.65 -7.47
C ASP A 81 -6.55 10.95 -6.81
N LEU A 82 -7.12 12.12 -7.09
CA LEU A 82 -8.49 12.42 -6.71
C LEU A 82 -9.47 11.40 -7.33
N LYS A 83 -9.41 11.16 -8.64
CA LYS A 83 -10.27 10.17 -9.32
C LYS A 83 -10.11 8.76 -8.76
N ARG A 84 -8.88 8.36 -8.44
CA ARG A 84 -8.59 7.08 -7.81
C ARG A 84 -9.12 7.02 -6.38
N HIS A 85 -9.06 8.12 -5.65
CA HIS A 85 -9.61 8.24 -4.31
C HIS A 85 -11.15 8.22 -4.32
N GLU A 86 -11.81 8.84 -5.30
CA GLU A 86 -13.27 8.81 -5.44
C GLU A 86 -13.81 7.38 -5.51
N ARG A 87 -13.05 6.43 -6.09
CA ARG A 87 -13.39 4.99 -6.08
C ARG A 87 -13.50 4.39 -4.69
N THR A 88 -12.89 4.99 -3.68
CA THR A 88 -13.03 4.54 -2.28
C THR A 88 -14.39 4.87 -1.69
N HIS A 89 -15.07 5.87 -2.23
CA HIS A 89 -16.44 6.21 -1.85
C HIS A 89 -17.46 5.36 -2.62
N THR A 90 -17.24 5.18 -3.93
CA THR A 90 -18.17 4.39 -4.77
C THR A 90 -18.00 2.88 -4.61
N GLY A 91 -16.87 2.43 -4.06
CA GLY A 91 -16.52 1.01 -3.98
C GLY A 91 -16.11 0.39 -5.32
N GLU A 92 -15.97 1.20 -6.38
CA GLU A 92 -15.61 0.71 -7.72
C GLU A 92 -14.26 0.01 -7.71
N LYS A 93 -14.25 -1.26 -8.14
CA LYS A 93 -13.04 -2.08 -8.26
C LYS A 93 -12.94 -2.61 -9.70
N PRO A 94 -12.35 -1.83 -10.62
CA PRO A 94 -12.33 -2.17 -12.05
C PRO A 94 -11.49 -3.41 -12.36
N PHE A 95 -10.48 -3.71 -11.54
CA PHE A 95 -9.45 -4.68 -11.88
C PHE A 95 -9.72 -6.01 -11.20
N GLN A 96 -9.99 -7.06 -11.96
CA GLN A 96 -10.28 -8.39 -11.44
C GLN A 96 -9.08 -9.33 -11.59
N CYS A 97 -8.84 -10.16 -10.57
CA CYS A 97 -7.90 -11.26 -10.63
C CYS A 97 -8.53 -12.44 -11.36
N SER A 98 -7.92 -12.87 -12.47
CA SER A 98 -8.41 -14.01 -13.25
C SER A 98 -8.35 -15.34 -12.49
N HIS A 99 -7.45 -15.48 -11.53
CA HIS A 99 -7.25 -16.75 -10.81
C HIS A 99 -8.27 -16.97 -9.67
N CYS A 100 -8.77 -15.90 -9.04
CA CYS A 100 -9.61 -16.03 -7.84
C CYS A 100 -10.80 -15.05 -7.80
N GLY A 101 -11.06 -14.34 -8.89
CA GLY A 101 -12.15 -13.38 -9.01
C GLY A 101 -12.04 -12.12 -8.15
N LYS A 102 -11.04 -12.01 -7.25
CA LYS A 102 -10.88 -10.85 -6.36
C LYS A 102 -10.68 -9.55 -7.15
N ARG A 103 -11.40 -8.50 -6.75
CA ARG A 103 -11.38 -7.19 -7.43
C ARG A 103 -10.57 -6.15 -6.66
N PHE A 104 -9.92 -5.24 -7.41
CA PHE A 104 -9.02 -4.20 -6.93
C PHE A 104 -9.35 -2.86 -7.57
N THR A 105 -9.08 -1.78 -6.83
CA THR A 105 -9.26 -0.39 -7.30
C THR A 105 -8.13 0.08 -8.21
N GLN A 106 -6.98 -0.62 -8.20
CA GLN A 106 -5.76 -0.26 -8.93
C GLN A 106 -5.06 -1.49 -9.52
N VAL A 107 -4.48 -1.34 -10.72
CA VAL A 107 -3.67 -2.39 -11.39
C VAL A 107 -2.48 -2.81 -10.54
N GLY A 108 -1.75 -1.86 -9.94
CA GLY A 108 -0.59 -2.18 -9.10
C GLY A 108 -0.96 -3.04 -7.88
N ALA A 109 -2.17 -2.87 -7.32
CA ALA A 109 -2.67 -3.72 -6.25
C ALA A 109 -3.01 -5.13 -6.75
N LEU A 110 -3.62 -5.24 -7.94
CA LEU A 110 -3.85 -6.51 -8.61
C LEU A 110 -2.53 -7.25 -8.90
N ASN A 111 -1.52 -6.59 -9.45
CA ASN A 111 -0.23 -7.21 -9.76
C ASN A 111 0.48 -7.70 -8.49
N LYS A 112 0.48 -6.90 -7.42
CA LYS A 112 0.99 -7.35 -6.11
C LYS A 112 0.19 -8.52 -5.56
N HIS A 113 -1.11 -8.57 -5.79
CA HIS A 113 -1.93 -9.71 -5.40
C HIS A 113 -1.61 -10.95 -6.22
N LYS A 114 -1.39 -10.84 -7.53
CA LYS A 114 -1.02 -11.99 -8.38
C LYS A 114 0.22 -12.74 -7.85
N ARG A 115 1.16 -12.03 -7.22
CA ARG A 115 2.33 -12.65 -6.55
C ARG A 115 1.96 -13.63 -5.43
N THR A 116 0.75 -13.55 -4.86
CA THR A 116 0.29 -14.53 -3.86
C THR A 116 -0.09 -15.86 -4.49
N HIS A 117 -0.42 -15.87 -5.77
CA HIS A 117 -0.72 -17.09 -6.52
C HIS A 117 0.54 -17.73 -7.10
N THR A 118 1.45 -16.90 -7.61
CA THR A 118 2.71 -17.39 -8.22
C THR A 118 3.81 -17.69 -7.20
N GLY A 119 3.66 -17.24 -5.95
CA GLY A 119 4.71 -17.34 -4.94
C GLY A 119 5.92 -16.42 -5.17
N GLU A 120 5.86 -15.52 -6.15
CA GLU A 120 6.95 -14.64 -6.53
C GLU A 120 7.34 -13.68 -5.38
N LYS A 121 8.62 -13.72 -4.98
CA LYS A 121 9.18 -12.89 -3.90
C LYS A 121 10.37 -12.08 -4.41
N PRO A 122 10.13 -10.93 -5.08
CA PRO A 122 11.20 -10.15 -5.72
C PRO A 122 12.19 -9.51 -4.75
N PHE A 123 11.79 -9.33 -3.50
CA PHE A 123 12.57 -8.55 -2.54
C PHE A 123 13.35 -9.48 -1.62
N GLN A 124 14.63 -9.67 -1.89
CA GLN A 124 15.51 -10.53 -1.11
C GLN A 124 16.34 -9.73 -0.11
N CYS A 125 16.48 -10.25 1.10
CA CYS A 125 17.39 -9.73 2.10
C CYS A 125 18.83 -10.09 1.72
N SER A 126 19.70 -9.09 1.60
CA SER A 126 21.11 -9.28 1.27
C SER A 126 21.89 -9.99 2.37
N LEU A 127 21.44 -9.90 3.62
CA LEU A 127 22.17 -10.44 4.78
C LEU A 127 21.89 -11.93 5.03
N CYS A 128 20.66 -12.40 4.79
CA CYS A 128 20.27 -13.78 5.10
C CYS A 128 19.54 -14.51 3.97
N GLY A 129 19.41 -13.89 2.78
CA GLY A 129 18.79 -14.49 1.61
C GLY A 129 17.27 -14.67 1.68
N LYS A 130 16.59 -14.27 2.77
CA LYS A 130 15.13 -14.38 2.88
C LYS A 130 14.42 -13.44 1.91
N SER A 131 13.47 -13.99 1.15
CA SER A 131 12.72 -13.24 0.15
C SER A 131 11.28 -12.91 0.56
N TYR A 132 10.80 -11.76 0.13
CA TYR A 132 9.50 -11.19 0.46
C TYR A 132 8.74 -10.76 -0.80
N THR A 133 7.40 -10.83 -0.73
CA THR A 133 6.51 -10.41 -1.83
C THR A 133 6.34 -8.88 -1.90
N LYS A 134 6.69 -8.17 -0.80
CA LYS A 134 6.54 -6.72 -0.64
C LYS A 134 7.79 -6.12 0.02
N LEU A 135 8.23 -4.97 -0.46
CA LEU A 135 9.38 -4.23 0.06
C LEU A 135 9.26 -3.87 1.55
N GLY A 136 8.08 -3.46 2.03
CA GLY A 136 7.87 -3.20 3.46
C GLY A 136 8.00 -4.44 4.36
N GLY A 137 7.84 -5.65 3.78
CA GLY A 137 8.13 -6.90 4.47
C GLY A 137 9.63 -7.10 4.67
N LEU A 138 10.41 -6.79 3.63
CA LEU A 138 11.88 -6.80 3.66
C LEU A 138 12.41 -5.75 4.65
N TYR A 139 12.02 -4.48 4.55
CA TYR A 139 12.51 -3.45 5.48
C TYR A 139 12.24 -3.77 6.95
N ARG A 140 11.06 -4.35 7.24
CA ARG A 140 10.74 -4.78 8.59
C ARG A 140 11.61 -5.95 9.05
N HIS A 141 11.98 -6.83 8.13
CA HIS A 141 12.91 -7.92 8.40
C HIS A 141 14.33 -7.41 8.59
N ASP A 142 14.80 -6.46 7.77
CA ASP A 142 16.16 -5.91 7.86
C ASP A 142 16.42 -5.24 9.21
N ARG A 143 15.38 -4.68 9.85
CA ARG A 143 15.47 -4.19 11.25
C ARG A 143 15.84 -5.24 12.28
N ALA A 144 15.68 -6.53 11.97
CA ALA A 144 16.13 -7.61 12.84
C ALA A 144 17.62 -7.90 12.68
N HIS A 145 18.25 -7.46 11.58
CA HIS A 145 19.69 -7.59 11.37
C HIS A 145 20.47 -6.39 11.91
N THR A 146 19.81 -5.26 12.16
CA THR A 146 20.42 -4.13 12.86
C THR A 146 20.49 -4.46 14.35
N GLU A 147 21.57 -5.13 14.77
CA GLU A 147 21.90 -5.36 16.18
C GLU A 147 21.93 -4.01 16.92
N GLY A 148 21.07 -3.87 17.94
CA GLY A 148 21.00 -2.67 18.78
C GLY A 148 19.74 -1.80 18.63
N ALA A 149 18.92 -1.96 17.58
CA ALA A 149 17.73 -1.12 17.37
C ALA A 149 16.42 -1.91 17.31
N LYS A 150 16.26 -2.94 18.16
CA LYS A 150 14.95 -3.55 18.41
C LYS A 150 14.11 -2.54 19.18
N LEU A 151 13.54 -1.58 18.45
CA LEU A 151 12.65 -0.57 19.00
C LEU A 151 11.47 -1.28 19.66
N THR A 152 11.49 -1.29 20.98
CA THR A 152 10.41 -1.77 21.81
C THR A 152 9.49 -0.60 22.12
N TYR A 153 8.20 -0.90 22.19
CA TYR A 153 7.16 0.08 22.48
C TYR A 153 6.52 -0.36 23.79
N HIS A 154 6.61 0.47 24.82
CA HIS A 154 6.01 0.17 26.11
C HIS A 154 4.66 0.88 26.23
N CYS A 155 3.69 0.22 26.84
CA CYS A 155 2.43 0.87 27.22
C CYS A 155 2.67 1.74 28.45
N SER A 156 2.36 3.03 28.35
CA SER A 156 2.49 3.99 29.46
C SER A 156 1.57 3.68 30.64
N LEU A 157 0.48 2.93 30.42
CA LEU A 157 -0.55 2.65 31.42
C LEU A 157 -0.31 1.35 32.21
N CYS A 158 0.39 0.37 31.62
CA CYS A 158 0.60 -0.94 32.27
C CYS A 158 2.00 -1.53 32.07
N GLY A 159 2.91 -0.82 31.41
CA GLY A 159 4.30 -1.26 31.20
C GLY A 159 4.50 -2.38 30.17
N ASN A 160 3.43 -2.95 29.57
CA ASN A 160 3.54 -4.02 28.60
C ASN A 160 4.43 -3.64 27.40
N ILE A 161 5.37 -4.53 27.04
CA ILE A 161 6.35 -4.29 25.98
C ILE A 161 5.92 -4.96 24.67
N PHE A 162 5.92 -4.19 23.59
CA PHE A 162 5.55 -4.63 22.25
C PHE A 162 6.70 -4.47 21.27
N SER A 163 6.83 -5.42 20.35
CA SER A 163 7.81 -5.38 19.27
C SER A 163 7.42 -4.44 18.11
N ARG A 164 6.18 -3.94 18.09
CA ARG A 164 5.64 -3.06 17.04
C ARG A 164 4.62 -2.09 17.60
N LEU A 165 4.69 -0.83 17.15
CA LEU A 165 3.75 0.22 17.53
C LEU A 165 2.29 -0.15 17.26
N ARG A 166 2.00 -0.82 16.13
CA ARG A 166 0.62 -1.28 15.83
C ARG A 166 0.04 -2.17 16.94
N TYR A 167 0.86 -3.02 17.56
CA TYR A 167 0.39 -3.90 18.63
C TYR A 167 0.19 -3.12 19.93
N LEU A 168 1.07 -2.16 20.23
CA LEU A 168 0.87 -1.23 21.34
C LEU A 168 -0.44 -0.44 21.15
N ASN A 169 -0.64 0.22 20.01
CA ASN A 169 -1.87 0.99 19.75
C ASN A 169 -3.13 0.11 19.84
N LYS A 170 -3.04 -1.18 19.50
CA LYS A 170 -4.16 -2.12 19.66
C LYS A 170 -4.42 -2.44 21.13
N HIS A 171 -3.36 -2.56 21.91
CA HIS A 171 -3.41 -2.80 23.34
C HIS A 171 -3.88 -1.58 24.13
N GLU A 172 -3.46 -0.36 23.77
CA GLU A 172 -3.88 0.87 24.46
C GLU A 172 -5.39 1.13 24.37
N ARG A 173 -6.05 0.62 23.32
CA ARG A 173 -7.51 0.63 23.21
C ARG A 173 -8.23 -0.15 24.31
N ILE A 174 -7.54 -1.05 25.01
CA ILE A 174 -8.08 -1.79 26.16
C ILE A 174 -8.19 -0.85 27.37
N HIS A 175 -7.28 0.12 27.51
CA HIS A 175 -7.27 1.05 28.64
C HIS A 175 -8.21 2.25 28.45
N THR A 176 -8.64 2.54 27.22
CA THR A 176 -9.52 3.67 26.90
C THR A 176 -11.01 3.29 26.95
N GLN A 177 -11.47 2.62 28.02
CA GLN A 177 -12.85 2.12 28.19
C GLN A 177 -13.93 3.17 27.79
N GLU A 178 -14.39 3.12 26.54
CA GLU A 178 -15.78 2.76 26.28
C GLU A 178 -15.75 1.27 25.95
N GLU A 179 -16.39 0.44 26.76
CA GLU A 179 -16.56 -0.98 26.46
C GLU A 179 -17.47 -1.16 25.24
N LYS A 180 -16.92 -0.93 24.04
CA LYS A 180 -17.54 -1.41 22.80
C LYS A 180 -17.31 -2.91 22.71
N THR A 181 -18.14 -3.64 23.45
CA THR A 181 -18.35 -5.06 23.27
C THR A 181 -19.20 -5.28 22.03
N TYR A 182 -18.77 -6.21 21.18
CA TYR A 182 -19.47 -6.59 19.98
C TYR A 182 -20.14 -7.93 20.27
N HIS A 183 -21.46 -7.94 20.28
CA HIS A 183 -22.28 -9.12 20.54
C HIS A 183 -22.59 -9.81 19.21
N CYS A 184 -22.53 -11.13 19.19
CA CYS A 184 -23.07 -11.90 18.07
C CYS A 184 -24.59 -11.83 18.12
N SER A 185 -25.23 -11.65 16.96
CA SER A 185 -26.68 -11.63 16.86
C SER A 185 -27.31 -13.02 16.85
N HIS A 186 -26.50 -14.07 16.74
CA HIS A 186 -26.94 -15.47 16.57
C HIS A 186 -26.52 -16.36 17.75
N CYS A 187 -25.74 -15.85 18.69
CA CYS A 187 -25.33 -16.56 19.91
C CYS A 187 -24.94 -15.55 21.02
N GLU A 188 -24.80 -16.02 22.24
CA GLU A 188 -24.49 -15.18 23.41
C GLU A 188 -23.00 -14.76 23.52
N ASN A 189 -22.20 -14.98 22.47
CA ASN A 189 -20.79 -14.63 22.49
C ASN A 189 -20.56 -13.12 22.36
N THR A 190 -19.70 -12.60 23.23
CA THR A 190 -19.25 -11.21 23.23
C THR A 190 -17.77 -11.12 22.87
N PHE A 191 -17.44 -10.15 22.03
CA PHE A 191 -16.09 -9.95 21.51
C PHE A 191 -15.61 -8.54 21.84
N SER A 192 -14.37 -8.42 22.28
CA SER A 192 -13.72 -7.11 22.47
C SER A 192 -13.29 -6.45 21.16
N ARG A 193 -13.46 -7.14 20.02
CA ARG A 193 -13.04 -6.67 18.69
C ARG A 193 -14.04 -7.08 17.61
N LEU A 194 -14.39 -6.13 16.75
CA LEU A 194 -15.29 -6.35 15.60
C LEU A 194 -14.74 -7.36 14.57
N GLU A 195 -13.42 -7.45 14.39
CA GLU A 195 -12.82 -8.45 13.48
C GLU A 195 -13.01 -9.88 13.97
N ASP A 196 -12.97 -10.08 15.30
CA ASP A 196 -13.14 -11.39 15.93
C ASP A 196 -14.62 -11.79 15.82
N LEU A 197 -15.56 -10.87 16.07
CA LEU A 197 -16.99 -11.09 15.81
C LEU A 197 -17.25 -11.46 14.33
N LYS A 198 -16.73 -10.67 13.38
CA LYS A 198 -16.93 -10.94 11.93
C LYS A 198 -16.33 -12.27 11.47
N SER A 199 -15.30 -12.74 12.15
CA SER A 199 -14.69 -14.06 11.88
C SER A 199 -15.55 -15.17 12.46
N HIS A 200 -16.06 -14.98 13.69
CA HIS A 200 -17.02 -15.87 14.33
C HIS A 200 -18.31 -16.02 13.51
N GLU A 201 -18.97 -14.91 13.13
CA GLU A 201 -20.18 -14.94 12.29
C GLU A 201 -19.97 -15.60 10.92
N ARG A 202 -18.75 -15.52 10.38
CA ARG A 202 -18.41 -16.18 9.11
C ARG A 202 -18.27 -17.70 9.28
N LEU A 203 -17.75 -18.16 10.41
CA LEU A 203 -17.63 -19.58 10.72
C LEU A 203 -18.99 -20.20 11.03
N GLU A 204 -19.84 -19.50 11.78
CA GLU A 204 -21.22 -19.93 12.06
C GLU A 204 -22.05 -20.07 10.77
N ARG A 205 -21.92 -19.13 9.82
CA ARG A 205 -22.57 -19.23 8.49
C ARG A 205 -22.10 -20.43 7.68
N LEU A 206 -20.80 -20.74 7.72
CA LEU A 206 -20.25 -21.91 7.04
C LEU A 206 -20.67 -23.23 7.70
N CYS A 207 -20.92 -23.27 9.01
CA CYS A 207 -21.48 -24.44 9.69
C CYS A 207 -22.99 -24.60 9.47
N SER A 208 -23.75 -23.51 9.37
CA SER A 208 -25.20 -23.56 9.11
C SER A 208 -25.52 -23.97 7.67
N ASP A 209 -24.68 -23.61 6.70
CA ASP A 209 -24.81 -24.03 5.29
C ASP A 209 -24.39 -25.50 5.03
N LEU A 210 -23.84 -26.21 6.02
CA LEU A 210 -23.42 -27.63 5.92
C LEU A 210 -24.38 -28.60 6.63
N CYS A 211 -25.50 -28.12 7.19
CA CYS A 211 -26.48 -28.93 7.92
C CYS A 211 -27.84 -29.05 7.21
N PHE A 212 -27.88 -29.03 5.87
CA PHE A 212 -29.09 -29.36 5.09
C PHE A 212 -28.84 -30.54 4.15
#